data_AF-A0A9R0ANL6-F1
#
_entry.id   AF-A0A9R0ANL6-F1
#
_cell.length_a   1.000
_cell.length_b   1.000
_cell.length_c   1.000
_cell.angle_alpha   90.00
_cell.angle_beta   90.00
_cell.angle_gamma   90.00
#
_symmetry.space_group_name_H-M   'P 1'
#
loop_
_entity.id
_entity.type
_entity.pdbx_description
1 polymer ?
#
loop_
_entity_poly.entity_id
_entity_poly.type
_entity_poly.pdbx_seq_one_letter_code
_entity_poly.pdbx_strand_id
1 'polypeptide(L)'
;MYTSLPIQCVGFFEQDVSTKSCLCWPEIYSIGQKEQLFNPFVLAITLLYSFYTSIILFFIPMGILQYSAFDYQTLAVMVETSVVLTITVEVILHTKFWTKYSVAAVVFSLVAFFLSTLALHSTRLFTASPKDYFFLGASPNAYSTPEVWLTICLTTCIAVLPSITIRALGVVLTNPNKHKIHSSNKLLDVELLFLILLIGGLQQTV
;
A
#
# COMPACT_ATOMS: atom_id res chain seq x y z
N MET A 1 10.47 -10.74 0.77
CA MET A 1 10.16 -11.46 2.03
C MET A 1 9.28 -10.62 2.94
N TYR A 2 9.65 -9.36 3.22
CA TYR A 2 8.87 -8.47 4.07
C TYR A 2 7.53 -8.05 3.43
N THR A 3 7.46 -7.76 2.13
CA THR A 3 6.18 -7.34 1.50
C THR A 3 5.21 -8.49 1.19
N SER A 4 5.70 -9.70 0.97
CA SER A 4 4.86 -10.83 0.51
C SER A 4 4.01 -11.43 1.63
N LEU A 5 4.53 -11.52 2.86
CA LEU A 5 3.85 -12.18 3.97
C LEU A 5 2.54 -11.49 4.38
N PRO A 6 2.48 -10.15 4.54
CA PRO A 6 1.22 -9.47 4.84
C PRO A 6 0.17 -9.68 3.73
N ILE A 7 0.58 -9.59 2.46
CA ILE A 7 -0.31 -9.78 1.30
C ILE A 7 -0.87 -11.20 1.26
N GLN A 8 -0.04 -12.21 1.51
CA GLN A 8 -0.48 -13.60 1.61
C GLN A 8 -1.45 -13.82 2.77
N CYS A 9 -1.19 -13.20 3.92
CA CYS A 9 -2.09 -13.30 5.07
C CYS A 9 -3.45 -12.66 4.80
N VAL A 10 -3.49 -11.50 4.14
CA VAL A 10 -4.74 -10.92 3.63
C VAL A 10 -5.41 -11.91 2.67
N GLY A 11 -4.68 -12.45 1.70
CA GLY A 11 -5.27 -13.41 0.75
C GLY A 11 -5.89 -14.67 1.39
N PHE A 12 -5.34 -15.17 2.50
CA PHE A 12 -5.86 -16.37 3.17
C PHE A 12 -6.90 -16.11 4.26
N PHE A 13 -6.75 -15.02 5.01
CA PHE A 13 -7.53 -14.79 6.23
C PHE A 13 -8.53 -13.65 6.10
N GLU A 14 -8.48 -12.86 5.02
CA GLU A 14 -9.46 -11.80 4.77
C GLU A 14 -10.81 -12.40 4.41
N GLN A 15 -11.86 -11.90 5.05
CA GLN A 15 -13.24 -12.29 4.77
C GLN A 15 -14.08 -11.03 4.60
N ASP A 16 -14.68 -10.85 3.43
CA ASP A 16 -15.59 -9.73 3.19
C ASP A 16 -16.91 -9.88 3.95
N VAL A 17 -17.38 -11.11 4.12
CA VAL A 17 -18.66 -11.46 4.77
C VAL A 17 -18.54 -12.78 5.53
N SER A 18 -19.28 -12.90 6.65
CA SER A 18 -19.30 -14.14 7.43
C SER A 18 -19.92 -15.30 6.64
N THR A 19 -19.50 -16.54 6.91
CA THR A 19 -20.01 -17.75 6.22
C THR A 19 -21.55 -17.86 6.26
N LYS A 20 -22.16 -17.47 7.40
CA LYS A 20 -23.62 -17.48 7.55
C LYS A 20 -24.29 -16.45 6.63
N SER A 21 -23.70 -15.25 6.55
CA SER A 21 -24.16 -14.19 5.63
C SER A 21 -24.06 -14.62 4.17
N CYS A 22 -22.99 -15.32 3.77
CA CYS A 22 -22.84 -15.81 2.39
C CYS A 22 -23.97 -16.74 1.96
N LEU A 23 -24.47 -17.59 2.87
CA LEU A 23 -25.56 -18.53 2.58
C LEU A 23 -26.92 -17.82 2.55
N CYS A 24 -27.13 -16.82 3.40
CA CYS A 24 -28.37 -16.04 3.42
C CYS A 24 -28.53 -15.14 2.18
N TRP A 25 -27.43 -14.70 1.56
CA TRP A 25 -27.46 -13.79 0.41
C TRP A 25 -26.58 -14.30 -0.75
N PRO A 26 -27.07 -15.29 -1.53
CA PRO A 26 -26.31 -15.85 -2.64
C PRO A 26 -26.07 -14.85 -3.78
N GLU A 27 -26.82 -13.75 -3.84
CA GLU A 27 -26.67 -12.71 -4.86
C GLU A 27 -25.28 -12.03 -4.85
N ILE A 28 -24.57 -12.06 -3.72
CA ILE A 28 -23.21 -11.50 -3.57
C ILE A 28 -22.22 -12.21 -4.52
N TYR A 29 -22.47 -13.47 -4.90
CA TYR A 29 -21.63 -14.19 -5.87
C TYR A 29 -21.77 -13.70 -7.32
N SER A 30 -22.84 -12.97 -7.64
CA SER A 30 -23.08 -12.46 -9.01
C SER A 30 -22.03 -11.43 -9.45
N ILE A 31 -21.38 -10.77 -8.48
CA ILE A 31 -20.32 -9.77 -8.71
C ILE A 31 -19.12 -10.42 -9.41
N GLY A 32 -18.73 -11.61 -8.96
CA GLY A 32 -17.64 -12.38 -9.58
C GLY A 32 -18.02 -12.93 -10.95
N GLN A 33 -19.26 -13.38 -11.13
CA GLN A 33 -19.76 -13.88 -12.43
C GLN A 33 -19.81 -12.80 -13.50
N LYS A 34 -19.99 -11.53 -13.11
CA LYS A 34 -20.00 -10.37 -13.99
C LYS A 34 -18.60 -9.79 -14.24
N GLU A 35 -17.54 -10.47 -13.80
CA GLU A 35 -16.12 -10.09 -13.98
C GLU A 35 -15.79 -8.67 -13.49
N GLN A 36 -16.56 -8.15 -12.53
CA GLN A 36 -16.44 -6.75 -12.11
C GLN A 36 -15.13 -6.46 -11.36
N LEU A 37 -14.58 -7.46 -10.66
CA LEU A 37 -13.33 -7.34 -9.90
C LEU A 37 -12.07 -7.44 -10.79
N PHE A 38 -12.15 -8.14 -11.93
CA PHE A 38 -11.02 -8.42 -12.82
C PHE A 38 -11.24 -7.86 -14.24
N ASN A 39 -11.83 -6.66 -14.31
CA ASN A 39 -12.02 -5.95 -15.56
C ASN A 39 -10.68 -5.33 -16.05
N PRO A 40 -10.32 -5.41 -17.34
CA PRO A 40 -9.12 -4.76 -17.89
C PRO A 40 -9.03 -3.24 -17.59
N PHE A 41 -10.17 -2.56 -17.43
CA PHE A 41 -10.19 -1.16 -17.01
C PHE A 41 -9.69 -0.98 -15.57
N VAL A 42 -10.15 -1.83 -14.64
CA VAL A 42 -9.69 -1.83 -13.23
C VAL A 42 -8.19 -2.13 -13.16
N LEU A 43 -7.72 -3.05 -13.99
CA LEU A 43 -6.29 -3.33 -14.14
C LEU A 43 -5.52 -2.09 -14.63
N ALA A 44 -6.01 -1.38 -15.66
CA ALA A 44 -5.36 -0.18 -16.19
C ALA A 44 -5.27 0.95 -15.15
N ILE A 45 -6.32 1.17 -14.35
CA ILE A 45 -6.30 2.14 -13.25
C ILE A 45 -5.29 1.74 -12.16
N THR A 46 -5.25 0.45 -11.80
CA THR A 46 -4.28 -0.08 -10.82
C THR A 46 -2.84 0.11 -11.30
N LEU A 47 -2.58 -0.09 -12.60
CA LEU A 47 -1.28 0.17 -13.22
C LEU A 47 -0.93 1.65 -13.19
N LEU A 48 -1.88 2.55 -13.50
CA LEU A 48 -1.66 3.99 -13.43
C LEU A 48 -1.35 4.45 -12.00
N TYR A 49 -2.06 3.93 -11.00
CA TYR A 49 -1.78 4.19 -9.59
C TYR A 49 -0.39 3.66 -9.17
N SER A 50 0.01 2.49 -9.67
CA SER A 50 1.36 1.94 -9.44
C SER A 50 2.44 2.83 -10.06
N PHE A 51 2.18 3.40 -11.24
CA PHE A 51 3.08 4.37 -11.87
C PHE A 51 3.18 5.66 -11.05
N TYR A 52 2.05 6.22 -10.61
CA TYR A 52 2.02 7.38 -9.72
C TYR A 52 2.84 7.16 -8.45
N THR A 53 2.59 6.07 -7.73
CA THR A 53 3.30 5.78 -6.47
C THR A 53 4.79 5.60 -6.71
N SER A 54 5.19 4.95 -7.81
CA SER A 54 6.62 4.82 -8.17
C SER A 54 7.31 6.17 -8.41
N ILE A 55 6.63 7.11 -9.07
CA ILE A 55 7.14 8.47 -9.30
C ILE A 55 7.34 9.17 -7.95
N ILE A 56 6.32 9.16 -7.08
CA ILE A 56 6.40 9.84 -5.78
C ILE A 56 7.50 9.25 -4.91
N LEU A 57 7.57 7.93 -4.80
CA LEU A 57 8.54 7.23 -3.97
C LEU A 57 10.00 7.50 -4.39
N PHE A 58 10.24 7.76 -5.68
CA PHE A 58 11.57 8.08 -6.19
C PHE A 58 11.88 9.58 -6.17
N PHE A 59 11.00 10.41 -6.74
CA PHE A 59 11.28 11.83 -6.97
C PHE A 59 11.24 12.68 -5.70
N ILE A 60 10.43 12.33 -4.69
CA ILE A 60 10.38 13.11 -3.44
C ILE A 60 11.70 13.01 -2.66
N PRO A 61 12.23 11.79 -2.32
CA PRO A 61 13.53 11.69 -1.67
C PRO A 61 14.67 12.26 -2.53
N MET A 62 14.62 12.08 -3.85
CA MET A 62 15.60 12.67 -4.78
C MET A 62 15.62 14.19 -4.73
N GLY A 63 14.44 14.83 -4.74
CA GLY A 63 14.32 16.28 -4.67
C GLY A 63 14.91 16.84 -3.38
N ILE A 64 14.69 16.17 -2.25
CA ILE A 64 15.25 16.58 -0.95
C ILE A 64 16.77 16.37 -0.90
N LEU A 65 17.26 15.29 -1.53
CA LEU A 65 18.69 15.00 -1.64
C LEU A 65 19.46 16.13 -2.34
N GLN A 66 18.89 16.76 -3.36
CA GLN A 66 19.55 17.83 -4.13
C GLN A 66 19.92 19.05 -3.27
N TYR A 67 19.22 19.27 -2.15
CA TYR A 67 19.45 20.37 -1.24
C TYR A 67 20.19 19.95 0.04
N SER A 68 20.54 18.67 0.16
CA SER A 68 21.12 18.07 1.36
C SER A 68 22.52 17.51 1.08
N ALA A 69 23.35 17.36 2.11
CA ALA A 69 24.69 16.78 1.98
C ALA A 69 24.70 15.24 2.06
N PHE A 70 23.63 14.59 1.62
CA PHE A 70 23.44 13.15 1.74
C PHE A 70 23.98 12.39 0.51
N ASP A 71 24.58 11.24 0.77
CA ASP A 71 25.07 10.35 -0.28
C ASP A 71 23.94 9.58 -0.97
N TYR A 72 24.23 9.04 -2.17
CA TYR A 72 23.31 8.16 -2.89
C TYR A 72 22.90 6.92 -2.08
N GLN A 73 23.73 6.49 -1.13
CA GLN A 73 23.43 5.36 -0.26
C GLN A 73 22.31 5.69 0.73
N THR A 74 22.34 6.90 1.29
CA THR A 74 21.27 7.40 2.15
C THR A 74 19.98 7.56 1.35
N LEU A 75 20.05 8.05 0.11
CA LEU A 75 18.90 8.08 -0.79
C LEU A 75 18.29 6.69 -0.98
N ALA A 76 19.09 5.68 -1.30
CA ALA A 76 18.61 4.32 -1.53
C ALA A 76 17.87 3.79 -0.30
N VAL A 77 18.43 4.00 0.91
CA VAL A 77 17.78 3.62 2.18
C VAL A 77 16.48 4.40 2.41
N MET A 78 16.44 5.70 2.09
CA MET A 78 15.22 6.51 2.19
C MET A 78 14.10 5.98 1.28
N VAL A 79 14.41 5.74 0.01
CA VAL A 79 13.45 5.22 -0.98
C VAL A 79 12.97 3.84 -0.55
N GLU A 80 13.88 2.93 -0.21
CA GLU A 80 13.55 1.57 0.23
C GLU A 80 12.64 1.57 1.46
N THR A 81 12.97 2.37 2.47
CA THR A 81 12.16 2.47 3.70
C THR A 81 10.78 3.07 3.41
N SER A 82 10.71 4.10 2.56
CA SER A 82 9.45 4.74 2.15
C SER A 82 8.54 3.78 1.38
N VAL A 83 9.11 2.93 0.52
CA VAL A 83 8.37 1.89 -0.21
C VAL A 83 7.74 0.89 0.77
N VAL A 84 8.53 0.39 1.72
CA VAL A 84 8.05 -0.60 2.70
C VAL A 84 6.96 -0.03 3.59
N LEU A 85 7.11 1.21 4.07
CA LEU A 85 6.08 1.87 4.87
C LEU A 85 4.81 2.14 4.05
N THR A 86 4.94 2.64 2.83
CA THR A 86 3.79 2.85 1.92
C THR A 86 3.00 1.56 1.71
N ILE A 87 3.68 0.46 1.36
CA ILE A 87 3.02 -0.84 1.16
C ILE A 87 2.37 -1.33 2.46
N THR A 88 3.03 -1.16 3.61
CA THR A 88 2.49 -1.56 4.91
C THR A 88 1.21 -0.79 5.24
N VAL A 89 1.20 0.53 5.01
CA VAL A 89 0.03 1.38 5.21
C VAL A 89 -1.10 0.99 4.24
N GLU A 90 -0.81 0.76 2.97
CA GLU A 90 -1.82 0.30 2.01
C GLU A 90 -2.43 -1.05 2.42
N VAL A 91 -1.62 -2.01 2.89
CA VAL A 91 -2.14 -3.28 3.42
C VAL A 91 -3.04 -3.04 4.64
N ILE A 92 -2.63 -2.17 5.57
CA ILE A 92 -3.43 -1.80 6.75
C ILE A 92 -4.77 -1.17 6.32
N LEU A 93 -4.78 -0.29 5.32
CA LEU A 93 -5.97 0.38 4.81
C LEU A 93 -6.91 -0.56 4.03
N HIS A 94 -6.36 -1.55 3.35
CA HIS A 94 -7.14 -2.54 2.58
C HIS A 94 -7.67 -3.69 3.43
N THR A 95 -7.05 -3.99 4.57
CA THR A 95 -7.49 -5.04 5.50
C THR A 95 -8.75 -4.59 6.25
N LYS A 96 -9.89 -5.25 6.01
CA LYS A 96 -11.13 -5.02 6.75
C LYS A 96 -11.24 -5.94 7.95
N PHE A 97 -10.76 -7.19 7.84
CA PHE A 97 -10.88 -8.18 8.90
C PHE A 97 -9.56 -8.44 9.63
N TRP A 98 -9.40 -7.78 10.78
CA TRP A 98 -8.19 -7.89 11.59
C TRP A 98 -8.16 -9.18 12.43
N THR A 99 -7.36 -10.14 11.97
CA THR A 99 -7.03 -11.35 12.75
C THR A 99 -5.70 -11.20 13.49
N LYS A 100 -5.48 -12.04 14.51
CA LYS A 100 -4.19 -12.12 15.21
C LYS A 100 -3.04 -12.44 14.24
N TYR A 101 -3.31 -13.23 13.20
CA TYR A 101 -2.33 -13.60 12.18
C TYR A 101 -2.01 -12.42 11.25
N SER A 102 -3.01 -11.62 10.85
CA SER A 102 -2.81 -10.42 10.05
C SER A 102 -1.93 -9.40 10.79
N VAL A 103 -2.21 -9.16 12.09
CA VAL A 103 -1.37 -8.29 12.93
C VAL A 103 0.06 -8.84 13.03
N ALA A 104 0.20 -10.13 13.33
CA ALA A 104 1.51 -10.76 13.45
C ALA A 104 2.31 -10.68 12.14
N ALA A 105 1.66 -10.85 10.99
CA ALA A 105 2.28 -10.77 9.67
C ALA A 105 2.81 -9.36 9.38
N VAL A 106 2.02 -8.33 9.67
CA VAL A 106 2.45 -6.92 9.52
C VAL A 106 3.62 -6.61 10.44
N VAL A 107 3.54 -6.95 11.73
CA VAL A 107 4.64 -6.70 12.67
C VAL A 107 5.91 -7.46 12.27
N PHE A 108 5.77 -8.75 11.94
CA PHE A 108 6.90 -9.57 11.50
C PHE A 108 7.53 -9.02 10.22
N SER A 109 6.74 -8.55 9.26
CA SER A 109 7.27 -7.96 8.02
C SER A 109 8.15 -6.74 8.27
N LEU A 110 7.71 -5.83 9.14
CA LEU A 110 8.46 -4.63 9.47
C LEU A 110 9.75 -4.95 10.22
N VAL A 111 9.70 -5.87 11.18
CA VAL A 111 10.89 -6.34 11.90
C VAL A 111 11.87 -7.04 10.95
N ALA A 112 11.36 -7.92 10.10
CA ALA A 112 12.17 -8.64 9.12
C ALA A 112 12.85 -7.68 8.13
N PHE A 113 12.17 -6.61 7.72
CA PHE A 113 12.76 -5.55 6.91
C PHE A 113 13.98 -4.95 7.60
N PHE A 114 13.81 -4.33 8.78
CA PHE A 114 14.92 -3.68 9.48
C PHE A 114 16.08 -4.63 9.79
N LEU A 115 15.78 -5.87 10.23
CA LEU A 115 16.82 -6.88 10.48
C LEU A 115 17.57 -7.26 9.20
N SER A 116 16.86 -7.43 8.08
CA SER A 116 17.48 -7.76 6.80
C SER A 116 18.36 -6.61 6.30
N THR A 117 17.89 -5.36 6.35
CA THR A 117 18.66 -4.20 5.92
C THR A 117 19.91 -4.00 6.78
N LEU A 118 19.80 -4.17 8.11
CA LEU A 118 20.96 -4.12 9.01
C LEU A 118 21.96 -5.24 8.73
N ALA A 119 21.49 -6.46 8.44
CA ALA A 119 22.36 -7.58 8.10
C ALA A 119 23.08 -7.36 6.76
N LEU A 120 22.37 -6.86 5.74
CA LEU A 120 22.91 -6.60 4.40
C LEU A 120 23.93 -5.45 4.40
N HIS A 121 23.74 -4.44 5.25
CA HIS A 121 24.65 -3.30 5.39
C HIS A 121 25.74 -3.52 6.45
N SER A 122 25.89 -4.75 6.96
CA SER A 122 26.89 -5.09 7.98
C SER A 122 28.30 -5.29 7.39
N THR A 123 29.31 -4.97 8.19
CA THR A 123 30.73 -5.20 7.85
C THR A 123 31.03 -6.66 7.52
N ARG A 124 30.39 -7.60 8.22
CA ARG A 124 30.60 -9.04 8.05
C ARG A 124 30.21 -9.53 6.66
N LEU A 125 29.06 -9.10 6.14
CA LEU A 125 28.60 -9.49 4.82
C LEU A 125 29.43 -8.81 3.71
N PHE A 126 29.78 -7.54 3.91
CA PHE A 126 30.70 -6.82 3.02
C PHE A 126 32.06 -7.53 2.91
N THR A 127 32.66 -7.98 4.01
CA THR A 127 33.94 -8.71 3.96
C THR A 127 33.84 -10.06 3.26
N ALA A 128 32.68 -10.71 3.30
CA ALA A 128 32.45 -12.01 2.66
C ALA A 128 32.21 -11.89 1.15
N SER A 129 31.42 -10.89 0.72
CA SER A 129 31.23 -10.57 -0.71
C SER A 129 31.11 -9.05 -0.93
N PRO A 130 32.24 -8.35 -1.16
CA PRO A 130 32.25 -6.90 -1.32
C PRO A 130 31.50 -6.41 -2.57
N LYS A 131 31.46 -7.24 -3.62
CA LYS A 131 30.79 -6.91 -4.89
C LYS A 131 29.27 -6.89 -4.75
N ASP A 132 28.73 -7.76 -3.89
CA ASP A 132 27.28 -7.88 -3.70
C ASP A 132 26.77 -6.94 -2.61
N TYR A 133 27.59 -6.63 -1.60
CA TYR A 133 27.17 -5.89 -0.40
C TYR A 133 27.92 -4.56 -0.19
N PHE A 134 27.95 -3.70 -1.20
CA PHE A 134 28.75 -2.46 -1.19
C PHE A 134 28.19 -1.32 -0.30
N PHE A 135 26.98 -1.46 0.26
CA PHE A 135 26.35 -0.49 1.16
C PHE A 135 26.82 -0.63 2.62
N LEU A 136 28.11 -0.42 2.86
CA LEU A 136 28.71 -0.58 4.18
C LEU A 136 28.21 0.49 5.16
N GLY A 137 27.47 0.10 6.20
CA GLY A 137 27.02 1.02 7.25
C GLY A 137 26.01 2.08 6.79
N ALA A 138 25.46 1.94 5.57
CA ALA A 138 24.54 2.92 4.98
C ALA A 138 23.27 3.11 5.82
N SER A 139 22.65 2.02 6.30
CA SER A 139 21.41 2.12 7.09
C SER A 139 21.59 2.76 8.46
N PRO A 140 22.54 2.33 9.30
CA PRO A 140 22.81 3.01 10.57
C PRO A 140 23.11 4.51 10.39
N ASN A 141 23.88 4.87 9.36
CA ASN A 141 24.21 6.26 9.08
C ASN A 141 22.96 7.06 8.66
N ALA A 142 22.18 6.55 7.71
CA ALA A 142 20.95 7.18 7.24
C ALA A 142 19.95 7.42 8.39
N TYR A 143 19.66 6.38 9.18
CA TYR A 143 18.67 6.46 10.26
C TYR A 143 19.12 7.27 11.48
N SER A 144 20.40 7.65 11.56
CA SER A 144 20.90 8.51 12.64
C SER A 144 20.42 9.96 12.54
N THR A 145 20.00 10.39 11.35
CA THR A 145 19.58 11.78 11.11
C THR A 145 18.05 11.91 11.13
N PRO A 146 17.49 12.93 11.80
CA PRO A 146 16.03 13.11 11.87
C PRO A 146 15.42 13.55 10.52
N GLU A 147 16.20 14.21 9.67
CA GLU A 147 15.78 14.65 8.33
C GLU A 147 15.40 13.48 7.41
N VAL A 148 16.13 12.37 7.52
CA VAL A 148 15.82 11.13 6.80
C VAL A 148 14.44 10.59 7.20
N TRP A 149 14.11 10.56 8.49
CA TRP A 149 12.81 10.12 8.97
C TRP A 149 11.67 11.02 8.50
N LEU A 150 11.87 12.35 8.56
CA LEU A 150 10.88 13.31 8.06
C LEU A 150 10.63 13.10 6.56
N THR A 151 11.68 12.92 5.78
CA THR A 151 11.60 12.64 4.34
C THR A 151 10.83 11.36 4.06
N ILE A 152 11.12 10.30 4.80
CA ILE A 152 10.42 9.01 4.68
C ILE A 152 8.93 9.17 5.01
N CYS A 153 8.59 9.83 6.11
CA CYS A 153 7.21 10.09 6.51
C CYS A 153 6.47 10.94 5.45
N LEU A 154 7.07 12.03 4.99
CA LEU A 154 6.50 12.90 3.95
C LEU A 154 6.24 12.13 2.66
N THR A 155 7.24 11.38 2.19
CA THR A 155 7.13 10.57 0.96
C THR A 155 6.02 9.53 1.09
N THR A 156 5.95 8.84 2.23
CA THR A 156 4.91 7.84 2.52
C THR A 156 3.52 8.47 2.53
N CYS A 157 3.36 9.62 3.20
CA CYS A 157 2.09 10.34 3.27
C CYS A 157 1.58 10.76 1.88
N ILE A 158 2.47 11.29 1.02
CA ILE A 158 2.10 11.70 -0.33
C ILE A 158 1.74 10.49 -1.19
N ALA A 159 2.51 9.40 -1.09
CA ALA A 159 2.27 8.19 -1.89
C ALA A 159 0.90 7.55 -1.59
N VAL A 160 0.50 7.51 -0.32
CA VAL A 160 -0.77 6.91 0.14
C VAL A 160 -1.97 7.87 -0.04
N LEU A 161 -1.72 9.17 -0.26
CA LEU A 161 -2.76 10.20 -0.30
C LEU A 161 -3.92 9.87 -1.25
N PRO A 162 -3.73 9.42 -2.49
CA PRO A 162 -4.85 9.07 -3.37
C PRO A 162 -5.71 7.92 -2.83
N SER A 163 -5.11 6.91 -2.20
CA SER A 163 -5.83 5.77 -1.62
C SER A 163 -6.77 6.24 -0.50
N ILE A 164 -6.26 7.09 0.38
CA ILE A 164 -7.05 7.67 1.49
C ILE A 164 -8.14 8.60 0.96
N THR A 165 -7.83 9.50 0.03
CA THR A 165 -8.82 10.48 -0.46
C THR A 165 -9.98 9.80 -1.17
N ILE A 166 -9.71 8.81 -2.02
CA ILE A 166 -10.77 8.09 -2.72
C ILE A 166 -11.63 7.31 -1.72
N ARG A 167 -11.04 6.65 -0.71
CA ARG A 167 -11.81 5.97 0.35
C ARG A 167 -12.65 6.95 1.17
N ALA A 168 -12.10 8.10 1.53
CA ALA A 168 -12.82 9.11 2.30
C ALA A 168 -14.02 9.66 1.51
N LEU A 169 -13.82 9.99 0.23
CA LEU A 169 -14.91 10.38 -0.68
C LEU A 169 -15.94 9.25 -0.83
N GLY A 170 -15.46 8.01 -0.93
CA GLY A 170 -16.19 6.75 -0.75
C GLY A 170 -17.27 6.83 0.33
N VAL A 171 -16.79 7.01 1.55
CA VAL A 171 -17.63 7.03 2.75
C VAL A 171 -18.57 8.23 2.78
N VAL A 172 -18.11 9.41 2.36
CA VAL A 172 -18.90 10.66 2.40
C VAL A 172 -20.05 10.64 1.39
N LEU A 173 -19.82 10.14 0.17
CA LEU A 173 -20.85 10.07 -0.87
C LEU A 173 -21.85 8.94 -0.63
N THR A 174 -21.50 7.93 0.18
CA THR A 174 -22.42 6.85 0.54
C THR A 174 -23.41 7.34 1.60
N ASN A 175 -24.63 7.70 1.17
CA ASN A 175 -25.71 8.22 2.03
C ASN A 175 -25.93 7.40 3.32
N PRO A 176 -25.93 8.02 4.52
CA PRO A 176 -26.10 7.32 5.80
C PRO A 176 -27.49 6.71 6.03
N ASN A 177 -28.50 7.06 5.22
CA ASN A 177 -29.91 6.66 5.44
C ASN A 177 -30.35 5.32 4.81
N LYS A 178 -29.47 4.54 4.16
CA LYS A 178 -29.83 3.19 3.65
C LYS A 178 -29.62 2.07 4.69
N HIS A 179 -30.08 2.25 5.93
CA HIS A 179 -29.92 1.24 6.99
C HIS A 179 -31.02 0.15 7.02
N LYS A 180 -31.85 0.04 5.98
CA LYS A 180 -32.77 -1.09 5.83
C LYS A 180 -32.84 -1.47 4.35
N ILE A 181 -32.45 -2.71 4.06
CA ILE A 181 -32.72 -3.43 2.81
C ILE A 181 -31.78 -3.13 1.62
N HIS A 182 -30.45 -3.25 1.76
CA HIS A 182 -29.59 -3.85 0.72
C HIS A 182 -28.14 -3.95 1.22
N SER A 183 -27.80 -5.05 1.90
CA SER A 183 -26.40 -5.36 2.25
C SER A 183 -25.56 -5.75 1.02
N SER A 184 -26.19 -5.94 -0.15
CA SER A 184 -25.53 -6.36 -1.40
C SER A 184 -24.95 -5.19 -2.21
N ASN A 185 -25.57 -4.01 -2.18
CA ASN A 185 -25.12 -2.85 -2.97
C ASN A 185 -23.98 -2.07 -2.34
N LYS A 186 -23.65 -2.28 -1.06
CA LYS A 186 -22.70 -1.42 -0.33
C LYS A 186 -21.23 -1.73 -0.62
N LEU A 187 -20.92 -2.96 -1.05
CA LEU A 187 -19.58 -3.29 -1.55
C LEU A 187 -19.42 -2.83 -3.01
N LEU A 188 -20.50 -2.96 -3.79
CA LEU A 188 -20.58 -2.49 -5.17
C LEU A 188 -20.44 -0.97 -5.26
N ASP A 189 -21.15 -0.21 -4.41
CA ASP A 189 -21.13 1.26 -4.48
C ASP A 189 -19.75 1.85 -4.17
N VAL A 190 -18.88 1.23 -3.36
CA VAL A 190 -17.56 1.84 -3.04
C VAL A 190 -16.52 1.60 -4.13
N GLU A 191 -16.50 0.44 -4.77
CA GLU A 191 -15.66 0.20 -5.97
C GLU A 191 -16.26 0.87 -7.22
N LEU A 192 -17.58 0.90 -7.34
CA LEU A 192 -18.28 1.65 -8.39
C LEU A 192 -18.12 3.15 -8.18
N LEU A 193 -17.98 3.67 -6.94
CA LEU A 193 -17.61 5.07 -6.69
C LEU A 193 -16.14 5.33 -7.01
N PHE A 194 -15.25 4.34 -6.82
CA PHE A 194 -13.86 4.38 -7.32
C PHE A 194 -13.84 4.54 -8.85
N LEU A 195 -14.73 3.81 -9.56
CA LEU A 195 -14.93 3.93 -11.01
C LEU A 195 -15.65 5.22 -11.42
N ILE A 196 -16.72 5.63 -10.72
CA ILE A 196 -17.53 6.81 -11.03
C ILE A 196 -16.80 8.12 -10.69
N LEU A 197 -15.94 8.17 -9.67
CA LEU A 197 -15.11 9.35 -9.38
C LEU A 197 -13.95 9.50 -10.36
N LEU A 198 -13.43 8.40 -10.94
CA LEU A 198 -12.45 8.43 -12.02
C LEU A 198 -13.07 8.71 -13.39
N ILE A 199 -14.32 8.29 -13.63
CA ILE A 199 -15.07 8.50 -14.88
C ILE A 199 -15.88 9.81 -14.86
N GLY A 200 -16.14 10.38 -13.68
CA GLY A 200 -16.91 11.61 -13.48
C GLY A 200 -16.31 12.87 -14.11
N GLY A 201 -15.13 12.77 -14.72
CA GLY A 201 -14.54 13.80 -15.59
C GLY A 201 -14.83 13.66 -17.09
N LEU A 202 -15.49 12.58 -17.55
CA LEU A 202 -15.59 12.28 -18.99
C LEU A 202 -16.95 11.82 -19.51
N GLN A 203 -18.01 11.84 -18.69
CA GLN A 203 -19.37 11.54 -19.18
C GLN A 203 -20.38 12.65 -18.89
N GLN A 204 -19.95 13.88 -19.18
CA GLN A 204 -20.82 15.04 -19.28
C GLN A 204 -20.50 15.87 -20.52
N THR A 205 -20.36 15.22 -21.67
CA THR A 205 -20.56 15.83 -23.00
C THR A 205 -20.98 14.76 -24.00
N VAL A 206 -22.16 15.02 -24.60
CA VAL A 206 -22.85 14.33 -25.71
C VAL A 206 -23.71 13.12 -25.31
#